data_AF-A0AAN8END5-F1
#
_entry.id   AF-A0AAN8END5-F1
#
_cell.length_a   1.000
_cell.length_b   1.000
_cell.length_c   1.000
_cell.angle_alpha   90.00
_cell.angle_beta   90.00
_cell.angle_gamma   90.00
#
_symmetry.space_group_name_H-M   'P 1'
#
loop_
_entity.id
_entity.type
_entity.pdbx_description
1 polymer ?
#
loop_
_entity_poly.entity_id
_entity_poly.type
_entity_poly.pdbx_seq_one_letter_code
_entity_poly.pdbx_strand_id
1 'polypeptide(L)'
;MTDTPTESTNTFQPPPTDMRLPPLKLPPNLTFGPFPITPSQAFHISPSTLSYALVNLRPLLPGHTLICPVRRVPRLSQLSDNETTDLFLTVKRVSRMLERVYKADALNVAVQDGVEAGQSVNHVHVHVIPRRKGDVVVGDQVYERMDGREGNVGAVWEEYEVLQGRRKVREEMVERGEREISGGPDGEEGRVDRSEEEMREEAQWLRWEMEREAELEEMRKQSSGADETPGGEIP
;
A
#
# COMPACT_ATOMS: atom_id res chain seq x y z
N MET A 1 -34.69 -21.90 -0.70
CA MET A 1 -33.86 -21.49 0.44
C MET A 1 -32.74 -20.65 -0.13
N THR A 2 -32.83 -19.34 0.04
CA THR A 2 -31.87 -18.36 -0.46
C THR A 2 -30.73 -18.27 0.54
N ASP A 3 -29.58 -18.85 0.20
CA ASP A 3 -28.35 -18.62 0.95
C ASP A 3 -27.91 -17.17 0.73
N THR A 4 -28.17 -16.33 1.71
CA THR A 4 -27.50 -15.04 1.87
C THR A 4 -26.02 -15.32 2.14
N PRO A 5 -25.06 -14.72 1.40
CA PRO A 5 -23.66 -14.85 1.74
C PRO A 5 -23.46 -14.22 3.12
N THR A 6 -23.03 -15.03 4.08
CA THR A 6 -22.60 -14.56 5.39
C THR A 6 -21.55 -13.48 5.23
N GLU A 7 -21.80 -12.30 5.81
CA GLU A 7 -20.80 -11.25 6.01
C GLU A 7 -19.55 -11.89 6.62
N SER A 8 -18.49 -12.02 5.83
CA SER A 8 -17.19 -12.43 6.33
C SER A 8 -16.65 -11.27 7.13
N THR A 9 -16.96 -11.22 8.43
CA THR A 9 -16.39 -10.26 9.37
C THR A 9 -14.88 -10.38 9.28
N ASN A 10 -14.27 -9.37 8.68
CA ASN A 10 -12.85 -9.16 8.56
C ASN A 10 -12.29 -8.83 9.95
N THR A 11 -12.16 -9.84 10.81
CA THR A 11 -11.66 -9.64 12.17
C THR A 11 -10.15 -9.67 12.14
N PHE A 12 -9.59 -8.46 12.02
CA PHE A 12 -8.28 -8.12 12.56
C PHE A 12 -8.05 -8.89 13.86
N GLN A 13 -7.01 -9.72 13.92
CA GLN A 13 -6.63 -10.37 15.17
C GLN A 13 -5.55 -9.51 15.81
N PRO A 14 -5.86 -8.75 16.87
CA PRO A 14 -4.85 -7.93 17.52
C PRO A 14 -3.69 -8.80 17.98
N PRO A 15 -2.45 -8.31 17.89
CA PRO A 15 -1.31 -9.02 18.48
C PRO A 15 -1.55 -9.23 19.99
N PRO A 16 -0.96 -10.28 20.59
CA PRO A 16 -1.05 -10.53 22.03
C PRO A 16 -0.69 -9.27 22.85
N THR A 17 -1.48 -8.98 23.90
CA THR A 17 -1.42 -7.74 24.69
C THR A 17 -0.07 -7.53 25.41
N ASP A 18 0.74 -8.57 25.54
CA ASP A 18 2.05 -8.58 26.20
C ASP A 18 3.23 -8.27 25.25
N MET A 19 3.01 -8.21 23.94
CA MET A 19 4.08 -7.99 22.97
C MET A 19 4.30 -6.51 22.64
N ARG A 20 5.43 -5.97 23.09
CA ARG A 20 5.99 -4.72 22.57
C ARG A 20 6.94 -5.03 21.42
N LEU A 21 6.48 -4.85 20.19
CA LEU A 21 7.38 -4.81 19.04
C LEU A 21 8.37 -3.65 19.18
N PRO A 22 9.65 -3.82 18.80
CA PRO A 22 10.58 -2.70 18.78
C PRO A 22 10.04 -1.59 17.86
N PRO A 23 10.31 -0.31 18.15
CA PRO A 23 9.82 0.77 17.30
C PRO A 23 10.35 0.61 15.88
N LEU A 24 9.48 0.78 14.88
CA LEU A 24 9.88 0.78 13.48
C LEU A 24 10.78 2.00 13.24
N LYS A 25 12.04 1.75 12.88
CA LYS A 25 13.04 2.81 12.65
C LYS A 25 12.86 3.37 11.24
N LEU A 26 11.92 4.31 11.09
CA LEU A 26 11.71 5.02 9.84
C LEU A 26 12.75 6.13 9.65
N PRO A 27 13.17 6.42 8.40
CA PRO A 27 13.99 7.59 8.10
C PRO A 27 13.33 8.89 8.59
N PRO A 28 14.13 9.89 9.02
CA PRO A 28 13.58 11.18 9.38
C PRO A 28 12.90 11.82 8.16
N ASN A 29 11.74 12.45 8.38
CA ASN A 29 10.94 13.10 7.32
C ASN A 29 10.49 12.17 6.19
N LEU A 30 10.24 10.88 6.50
CA LEU A 30 9.66 9.96 5.53
C LEU A 30 8.32 10.49 5.03
N THR A 31 8.15 10.50 3.70
CA THR A 31 6.92 10.98 3.06
C THR A 31 6.39 10.03 2.01
N PHE A 32 5.08 10.05 1.83
CA PHE A 32 4.41 9.53 0.65
C PHE A 32 3.90 10.70 -0.18
N GLY A 33 4.64 11.08 -1.23
CA GLY A 33 4.34 12.31 -1.97
C GLY A 33 4.56 13.55 -1.08
N PRO A 34 3.56 14.43 -0.90
CA PRO A 34 3.59 15.50 0.09
C PRO A 34 3.36 15.06 1.54
N PHE A 35 2.96 13.82 1.80
CA PHE A 35 2.37 13.45 3.10
C PHE A 35 3.40 12.88 4.05
N PRO A 36 3.52 13.41 5.28
CA PRO A 36 4.38 12.80 6.29
C PRO A 36 3.82 11.43 6.68
N ILE A 37 4.67 10.42 6.68
CA ILE A 37 4.30 9.07 7.13
C ILE A 37 4.69 8.92 8.58
N THR A 38 3.72 8.51 9.40
CA THR A 38 3.95 8.21 10.81
C THR A 38 4.18 6.70 11.01
N PRO A 39 4.80 6.30 12.14
CA PRO A 39 4.88 4.89 12.52
C PRO A 39 3.52 4.20 12.70
N SER A 40 2.42 4.95 12.80
CA SER A 40 1.06 4.41 12.86
C SER A 40 0.57 3.90 11.49
N GLN A 41 1.17 4.32 10.38
CA GLN A 41 0.73 3.94 9.04
C GLN A 41 1.68 2.94 8.38
N ALA A 42 2.98 3.03 8.69
CA ALA A 42 3.98 2.13 8.16
C ALA A 42 4.11 0.87 9.04
N PHE A 43 4.15 -0.29 8.39
CA PHE A 43 4.29 -1.58 9.08
C PHE A 43 5.59 -2.31 8.73
N HIS A 44 6.33 -1.85 7.71
CA HIS A 44 7.59 -2.45 7.32
C HIS A 44 8.56 -1.43 6.71
N ILE A 45 9.85 -1.63 6.97
CA ILE A 45 10.94 -1.02 6.23
C ILE A 45 11.88 -2.12 5.77
N SER A 46 12.28 -2.05 4.50
CA SER A 46 13.25 -2.97 3.92
C SER A 46 14.57 -2.96 4.70
N PRO A 47 15.29 -4.09 4.77
CA PRO A 47 16.62 -4.13 5.39
C PRO A 47 17.63 -3.17 4.76
N SER A 48 17.51 -2.89 3.46
CA SER A 48 18.37 -1.92 2.76
C SER A 48 17.95 -0.47 3.01
N THR A 49 16.80 -0.24 3.65
CA THR A 49 16.19 1.08 3.92
C THR A 49 15.85 1.88 2.67
N LEU A 50 15.72 1.22 1.52
CA LEU A 50 15.35 1.86 0.25
C LEU A 50 13.85 1.85 -0.01
N SER A 51 13.10 0.93 0.60
CA SER A 51 11.63 0.85 0.48
C SER A 51 10.95 0.64 1.82
N TYR A 52 9.68 1.02 1.90
CA TYR A 52 8.80 0.84 3.06
C TYR A 52 7.39 0.44 2.62
N ALA A 53 6.61 -0.13 3.55
CA ALA A 53 5.23 -0.52 3.31
C ALA A 53 4.27 0.12 4.31
N LEU A 54 3.09 0.51 3.83
CA LEU A 54 2.07 1.23 4.58
C LEU A 54 0.66 0.70 4.29
N VAL A 55 -0.24 0.87 5.26
CA VAL A 55 -1.66 0.52 5.11
C VAL A 55 -2.39 1.59 4.30
N ASN A 56 -3.29 1.20 3.39
CA ASN A 56 -3.97 2.16 2.50
C ASN A 56 -5.12 2.88 3.24
N LEU A 57 -5.16 4.22 3.22
CA LEU A 57 -6.24 5.00 3.84
C LEU A 57 -7.64 4.61 3.34
N ARG A 58 -7.78 4.28 2.04
CA ARG A 58 -9.03 3.88 1.39
C ARG A 58 -8.86 2.54 0.69
N PRO A 59 -8.84 1.42 1.44
CA PRO A 59 -8.56 0.12 0.86
C PRO A 59 -9.69 -0.34 -0.06
N LEU A 60 -9.34 -0.82 -1.26
CA LEU A 60 -10.30 -1.45 -2.19
C LEU A 60 -10.91 -2.73 -1.62
N LEU A 61 -10.07 -3.52 -0.96
CA LEU A 61 -10.39 -4.74 -0.24
C LEU A 61 -9.52 -4.78 1.03
N PRO A 62 -9.94 -5.53 2.07
CA PRO A 62 -9.09 -5.81 3.22
C PRO A 62 -7.67 -6.21 2.85
N GLY A 63 -6.68 -5.61 3.51
CA GLY A 63 -5.27 -5.88 3.24
C GLY A 63 -4.69 -5.16 2.03
N HIS A 64 -5.43 -4.25 1.38
CA HIS A 64 -4.86 -3.36 0.38
C HIS A 64 -3.77 -2.50 1.04
N THR A 65 -2.52 -2.77 0.69
CA THR A 65 -1.34 -2.05 1.16
C THR A 65 -0.56 -1.42 0.01
N LEU A 66 0.23 -0.40 0.33
CA LEU A 66 1.13 0.26 -0.61
C LEU A 66 2.58 -0.01 -0.21
N ILE A 67 3.42 -0.31 -1.19
CA ILE A 67 4.87 -0.41 -1.03
C ILE A 67 5.51 0.70 -1.85
N CYS A 68 6.35 1.51 -1.20
CA CYS A 68 6.91 2.73 -1.77
C CYS A 68 8.44 2.75 -1.60
N PRO A 69 9.20 3.35 -2.53
CA PRO A 69 10.59 3.70 -2.27
C PRO A 69 10.65 4.81 -1.21
N VAL A 70 11.72 4.87 -0.43
CA VAL A 70 11.99 5.95 0.53
C VAL A 70 12.28 7.26 -0.19
N ARG A 71 13.02 7.18 -1.31
CA ARG A 71 13.27 8.35 -2.16
C ARG A 71 12.03 8.65 -2.99
N ARG A 72 11.50 9.85 -2.81
CA ARG A 72 10.34 10.34 -3.57
C ARG A 72 10.68 10.58 -5.04
N VAL A 73 10.32 9.63 -5.90
CA VAL A 73 10.33 9.79 -7.35
C VAL A 73 8.94 9.60 -7.95
N PRO A 74 8.56 10.40 -8.97
CA PRO A 74 7.26 10.33 -9.61
C PRO A 74 7.06 9.07 -10.47
N ARG A 75 8.12 8.57 -11.11
CA ARG A 75 8.05 7.56 -12.17
C ARG A 75 8.99 6.39 -11.92
N LEU A 76 8.59 5.18 -12.31
CA LEU A 76 9.40 3.97 -12.21
C LEU A 76 10.75 4.12 -12.91
N SER A 77 10.78 4.79 -14.06
CA SER A 77 12.01 5.02 -14.84
C SER A 77 13.06 5.88 -14.14
N GLN A 78 12.72 6.50 -13.00
CA GLN A 78 13.62 7.35 -12.22
C GLN A 78 14.20 6.64 -10.99
N LEU A 79 13.81 5.39 -10.75
CA LEU A 79 14.42 4.53 -9.75
C LEU A 79 15.80 4.07 -10.23
N SER A 80 16.74 3.97 -9.29
CA SER A 80 17.98 3.22 -9.53
C SER A 80 17.70 1.71 -9.53
N ASP A 81 18.61 0.93 -10.11
CA ASP A 81 18.49 -0.54 -10.11
C ASP A 81 18.41 -1.12 -8.69
N ASN A 82 19.11 -0.52 -7.73
CA ASN A 82 19.07 -0.92 -6.32
C ASN A 82 17.69 -0.66 -5.70
N GLU A 83 17.09 0.50 -5.98
CA GLU A 83 15.75 0.83 -5.46
C GLU A 83 14.68 -0.03 -6.14
N THR A 84 14.77 -0.26 -7.45
CA THR A 84 13.86 -1.16 -8.17
C THR A 84 13.93 -2.57 -7.59
N THR A 85 15.15 -3.08 -7.37
CA THR A 85 15.37 -4.41 -6.79
C THR A 85 14.79 -4.48 -5.38
N ASP A 86 15.12 -3.52 -4.52
CA ASP A 86 14.63 -3.51 -3.15
C ASP A 86 13.10 -3.37 -3.07
N LEU A 87 12.50 -2.54 -3.93
CA LEU A 87 11.06 -2.33 -4.00
C LEU A 87 10.34 -3.64 -4.29
N PHE A 88 10.73 -4.35 -5.35
CA PHE A 88 10.05 -5.59 -5.74
C PHE A 88 10.40 -6.78 -4.83
N LEU A 89 11.58 -6.81 -4.20
CA LEU A 89 11.86 -7.76 -3.11
C LEU A 89 10.95 -7.50 -1.89
N THR A 90 10.70 -6.23 -1.57
CA THR A 90 9.77 -5.83 -0.52
C THR A 90 8.34 -6.22 -0.86
N VAL A 91 7.89 -5.95 -2.09
CA VAL A 91 6.57 -6.38 -2.61
C VAL A 91 6.42 -7.89 -2.47
N LYS A 92 7.41 -8.68 -2.90
CA LYS A 92 7.39 -10.15 -2.77
C LYS A 92 7.26 -10.61 -1.32
N ARG A 93 7.92 -9.92 -0.38
CA ARG A 93 7.86 -10.27 1.05
C ARG A 93 6.49 -9.95 1.65
N VAL A 94 5.99 -8.73 1.40
CA VAL A 94 4.68 -8.28 1.87
C VAL A 94 3.57 -9.15 1.28
N SER A 95 3.65 -9.47 -0.02
CA SER A 95 2.70 -10.35 -0.72
C SER A 95 2.51 -11.70 -0.03
N ARG A 96 3.61 -12.39 0.30
CA ARG A 96 3.57 -13.70 0.98
C ARG A 96 2.94 -13.61 2.38
N MET A 97 3.28 -12.56 3.13
CA MET A 97 2.68 -12.30 4.44
C MET A 97 1.17 -12.06 4.30
N LEU A 98 0.76 -11.21 3.35
CA LEU A 98 -0.64 -10.90 3.12
C LEU A 98 -1.45 -12.12 2.68
N GLU A 99 -0.95 -12.94 1.77
CA GLU A 99 -1.60 -14.20 1.37
C GLU A 99 -1.89 -15.09 2.58
N ARG A 100 -0.92 -15.23 3.49
CA ARG A 100 -1.07 -16.05 4.69
C ARG A 100 -2.10 -15.48 5.66
N VAL A 101 -1.97 -14.20 6.02
CA VAL A 101 -2.79 -13.60 7.09
C VAL A 101 -4.22 -13.33 6.63
N TYR A 102 -4.38 -12.96 5.36
CA TYR A 102 -5.68 -12.78 4.74
C TYR A 102 -6.21 -14.04 4.07
N LYS A 103 -5.54 -15.21 4.18
CA LYS A 103 -5.97 -16.47 3.55
C LYS A 103 -6.39 -16.24 2.08
N ALA A 104 -5.57 -15.49 1.36
CA ALA A 104 -5.85 -15.09 -0.01
C ALA A 104 -5.55 -16.25 -0.96
N ASP A 105 -6.37 -16.40 -1.99
CA ASP A 105 -6.16 -17.35 -3.08
C ASP A 105 -5.27 -16.77 -4.19
N ALA A 106 -5.22 -15.43 -4.29
CA ALA A 106 -4.45 -14.69 -5.27
C ALA A 106 -4.16 -13.26 -4.78
N LEU A 107 -3.38 -12.51 -5.55
CA LEU A 107 -3.08 -11.10 -5.31
C LEU A 107 -3.26 -10.29 -6.60
N ASN A 108 -3.79 -9.07 -6.50
CA ASN A 108 -3.50 -8.04 -7.49
C ASN A 108 -2.25 -7.28 -7.05
N VAL A 109 -1.25 -7.23 -7.94
CA VAL A 109 -0.05 -6.41 -7.79
C VAL A 109 0.00 -5.44 -8.96
N ALA A 110 -0.05 -4.15 -8.69
CA ALA A 110 -0.19 -3.14 -9.73
C ALA A 110 0.64 -1.88 -9.43
N VAL A 111 1.12 -1.24 -10.49
CA VAL A 111 1.79 0.06 -10.44
C VAL A 111 1.13 0.98 -11.45
N GLN A 112 0.67 2.14 -10.97
CA GLN A 112 0.14 3.20 -11.81
C GLN A 112 1.28 4.20 -12.07
N ASP A 113 1.97 4.05 -13.20
CA ASP A 113 3.14 4.88 -13.53
C ASP A 113 2.74 6.09 -14.39
N GLY A 114 2.31 7.17 -13.73
CA GLY A 114 1.87 8.42 -14.34
C GLY A 114 0.36 8.68 -14.22
N VAL A 115 -0.03 9.95 -14.34
CA VAL A 115 -1.41 10.42 -14.13
C VAL A 115 -2.40 9.70 -15.04
N GLU A 116 -2.08 9.54 -16.34
CA GLU A 116 -2.91 8.84 -17.32
C GLU A 116 -3.02 7.32 -17.05
N ALA A 117 -2.22 6.78 -16.14
CA ALA A 117 -2.31 5.39 -15.69
C ALA A 117 -3.05 5.27 -14.34
N GLY A 118 -3.67 6.35 -13.86
CA GLY A 118 -4.42 6.40 -12.60
C GLY A 118 -3.61 6.88 -11.38
N GLN A 119 -2.36 7.30 -11.56
CA GLN A 119 -1.50 7.70 -10.43
C GLN A 119 -2.01 8.98 -9.75
N SER A 120 -2.58 8.84 -8.55
CA SER A 120 -3.10 9.97 -7.77
C SER A 120 -2.02 10.71 -6.97
N VAL A 121 -1.02 9.98 -6.46
CA VAL A 121 0.10 10.53 -5.69
C VAL A 121 1.37 10.44 -6.51
N ASN A 122 2.03 11.58 -6.72
CA ASN A 122 3.24 11.71 -7.53
C ASN A 122 4.50 11.18 -6.81
N HIS A 123 4.43 9.90 -6.45
CA HIS A 123 5.44 9.09 -5.81
C HIS A 123 5.18 7.65 -6.25
N VAL A 124 6.18 6.93 -6.77
CA VAL A 124 6.03 5.51 -7.11
C VAL A 124 5.48 4.74 -5.91
N HIS A 125 4.46 3.93 -6.15
CA HIS A 125 3.94 2.98 -5.18
C HIS A 125 3.37 1.77 -5.89
N VAL A 126 3.49 0.62 -5.23
CA VAL A 126 2.97 -0.66 -5.68
C VAL A 126 1.79 -1.03 -4.82
N HIS A 127 0.64 -1.24 -5.45
CA HIS A 127 -0.56 -1.78 -4.81
C HIS A 127 -0.39 -3.26 -4.64
N VAL A 128 -0.66 -3.78 -3.45
CA VAL A 128 -0.80 -5.21 -3.20
C VAL A 128 -2.14 -5.44 -2.52
N ILE A 129 -3.03 -6.15 -3.23
CA ILE A 129 -4.42 -6.35 -2.82
C ILE A 129 -4.69 -7.86 -2.74
N PRO A 130 -4.90 -8.40 -1.54
CA PRO A 130 -5.24 -9.81 -1.35
C PRO A 130 -6.62 -10.14 -1.90
N ARG A 131 -6.71 -11.26 -2.62
CA ARG A 131 -7.92 -11.71 -3.31
C ARG A 131 -8.38 -13.06 -2.79
N ARG A 132 -9.69 -13.23 -2.62
CA ARG A 132 -10.32 -14.50 -2.29
C ARG A 132 -11.33 -14.88 -3.36
N LYS A 133 -11.50 -16.17 -3.59
CA LYS A 133 -12.56 -16.65 -4.49
C LYS A 133 -13.92 -16.11 -4.04
N GLY A 134 -14.60 -15.38 -4.92
CA GLY A 134 -15.91 -14.80 -4.66
C GLY A 134 -15.89 -13.46 -3.95
N ASP A 135 -14.71 -12.83 -3.75
CA ASP A 135 -14.68 -11.40 -3.45
C ASP A 135 -15.22 -10.60 -4.66
N VAL A 136 -15.83 -9.46 -4.38
CA VAL A 136 -16.85 -8.79 -5.19
C VAL A 136 -16.37 -8.19 -6.53
N VAL A 137 -15.13 -8.46 -6.94
CA VAL A 137 -14.46 -7.75 -8.07
C VAL A 137 -13.75 -8.72 -9.00
N VAL A 138 -14.48 -9.52 -9.77
CA VAL A 138 -13.85 -10.44 -10.73
C VAL A 138 -13.42 -9.67 -11.99
N GLY A 139 -12.15 -9.79 -12.39
CA GLY A 139 -11.63 -9.22 -13.65
C GLY A 139 -11.20 -7.75 -13.57
N ASP A 140 -11.38 -7.03 -14.69
CA ASP A 140 -10.81 -5.68 -14.92
C ASP A 140 -11.39 -4.58 -14.02
N GLN A 141 -12.49 -4.87 -13.32
CA GLN A 141 -13.14 -3.93 -12.39
C GLN A 141 -12.22 -3.51 -11.24
N VAL A 142 -11.17 -4.28 -10.89
CA VAL A 142 -10.18 -3.81 -9.91
C VAL A 142 -9.45 -2.58 -10.44
N TYR A 143 -9.11 -2.56 -11.73
CA TYR A 143 -8.39 -1.44 -12.33
C TYR A 143 -9.27 -0.20 -12.41
N GLU A 144 -10.55 -0.35 -12.76
CA GLU A 144 -11.53 0.75 -12.71
C GLU A 144 -11.64 1.33 -11.29
N ARG A 145 -11.58 0.47 -10.28
CA ARG A 145 -11.64 0.91 -8.87
C ARG A 145 -10.34 1.54 -8.38
N MET A 146 -9.21 1.16 -8.97
CA MET A 146 -7.91 1.79 -8.75
C MET A 146 -7.81 3.15 -9.46
N ASP A 147 -8.62 3.41 -10.48
CA ASP A 147 -8.66 4.67 -11.25
C ASP A 147 -9.30 5.87 -10.48
N GLY A 148 -9.20 5.85 -9.16
CA GLY A 148 -9.79 6.86 -8.27
C GLY A 148 -8.75 7.58 -7.42
N ARG A 149 -9.18 8.62 -6.69
CA ARG A 149 -8.32 9.37 -5.76
C ARG A 149 -7.91 8.50 -4.57
N GLU A 150 -6.90 7.66 -4.77
CA GLU A 150 -6.32 6.84 -3.71
C GLU A 150 -5.60 7.73 -2.70
N GLY A 151 -6.01 7.62 -1.43
CA GLY A 151 -5.59 8.48 -0.33
C GLY A 151 -5.98 9.92 -0.57
N ASN A 152 -7.20 10.34 -0.20
CA ASN A 152 -7.69 11.71 -0.44
C ASN A 152 -6.80 12.76 0.20
N VAL A 153 -5.87 13.20 -0.63
CA VAL A 153 -5.11 14.40 -0.41
C VAL A 153 -5.21 15.34 -1.59
N GLY A 154 -6.07 15.01 -2.55
CA GLY A 154 -6.66 15.98 -3.46
C GLY A 154 -7.31 17.13 -2.69
N ALA A 155 -7.92 16.88 -1.53
CA ALA A 155 -8.41 17.95 -0.65
C ALA A 155 -7.29 18.87 -0.14
N VAL A 156 -6.11 18.35 0.21
CA VAL A 156 -4.99 19.18 0.68
C VAL A 156 -4.22 19.80 -0.49
N TRP A 157 -4.19 19.17 -1.67
CA TRP A 157 -3.62 19.74 -2.89
C TRP A 157 -4.52 20.85 -3.45
N GLU A 158 -5.84 20.67 -3.46
CA GLU A 158 -6.81 21.69 -3.81
C GLU A 158 -6.71 22.84 -2.80
N GLU A 159 -6.54 22.58 -1.50
CA GLU A 159 -6.25 23.60 -0.49
C GLU A 159 -4.89 24.29 -0.72
N TYR A 160 -3.84 23.57 -1.13
CA TYR A 160 -2.51 24.12 -1.42
C TYR A 160 -2.45 24.92 -2.72
N GLU A 161 -3.12 24.47 -3.78
CA GLU A 161 -3.30 25.18 -5.07
C GLU A 161 -4.23 26.38 -4.92
N VAL A 162 -5.26 26.26 -4.09
CA VAL A 162 -6.13 27.38 -3.71
C VAL A 162 -5.34 28.48 -3.00
N LEU A 163 -4.38 28.11 -2.14
CA LEU A 163 -3.53 29.05 -1.42
C LEU A 163 -2.48 29.73 -2.32
N GLN A 164 -2.00 29.06 -3.38
CA GLN A 164 -0.98 29.60 -4.29
C GLN A 164 -1.54 30.21 -5.59
N GLY A 165 -2.69 29.75 -6.08
CA GLY A 165 -3.22 30.03 -7.43
C GLY A 165 -4.42 30.99 -7.50
N ARG A 166 -5.11 31.29 -6.39
CA ARG A 166 -6.36 32.09 -6.40
C ARG A 166 -6.23 33.56 -6.80
N ARG A 167 -5.03 34.10 -7.00
CA ARG A 167 -4.89 35.53 -7.35
C ARG A 167 -5.01 35.81 -8.86
N LYS A 168 -4.66 34.86 -9.74
CA LYS A 168 -4.63 35.14 -11.19
C LYS A 168 -5.79 34.54 -11.97
N VAL A 169 -6.12 33.26 -11.73
CA VAL A 169 -7.12 32.54 -12.54
C VAL A 169 -8.55 33.01 -12.25
N ARG A 170 -8.83 33.42 -10.99
CA ARG A 170 -10.15 33.92 -10.59
C ARG A 170 -10.49 35.30 -11.16
N GLU A 171 -9.49 36.17 -11.37
CA GLU A 171 -9.71 37.48 -12.02
C GLU A 171 -10.05 37.30 -13.50
N GLU A 172 -9.34 36.41 -14.20
CA GLU A 172 -9.53 36.15 -15.63
C GLU A 172 -10.84 35.41 -15.96
N MET A 173 -11.30 34.51 -15.09
CA MET A 173 -12.54 33.75 -15.32
C MET A 173 -13.82 34.57 -15.01
N VAL A 174 -13.78 35.47 -14.03
CA VAL A 174 -14.92 36.36 -13.71
C VAL A 174 -15.16 37.38 -14.83
N GLU A 175 -14.11 37.84 -15.52
CA GLU A 175 -14.23 38.70 -16.70
C GLU A 175 -14.90 38.01 -17.91
N ARG A 176 -14.84 36.68 -17.99
CA ARG A 176 -15.33 35.91 -19.14
C ARG A 176 -16.72 35.31 -18.95
N GLY A 177 -17.27 35.38 -17.72
CA GLY A 177 -18.68 35.07 -17.47
C GLY A 177 -19.09 33.61 -17.65
N GLU A 178 -18.15 32.66 -17.57
CA GLU A 178 -18.42 31.23 -17.78
C GLU A 178 -18.62 30.51 -16.42
N ARG A 179 -19.65 29.65 -16.32
CA ARG A 179 -19.90 28.78 -15.16
C ARG A 179 -19.42 27.35 -15.49
N GLU A 180 -18.70 26.75 -14.56
CA GLU A 180 -18.18 25.38 -14.65
C GLU A 180 -19.31 24.33 -14.70
N ILE A 181 -19.11 23.31 -15.54
CA ILE A 181 -19.78 22.01 -15.46
C ILE A 181 -18.75 21.03 -14.93
N SER A 182 -18.91 20.58 -13.68
CA SER A 182 -18.16 19.46 -13.12
C SER A 182 -19.06 18.22 -13.08
N GLY A 183 -18.60 17.15 -13.72
CA GLY A 183 -19.26 15.86 -13.75
C GLY A 183 -18.28 14.79 -14.21
N GLY A 184 -17.48 14.26 -13.28
CA GLY A 184 -16.71 13.04 -13.50
C GLY A 184 -17.62 11.81 -13.37
N PRO A 185 -17.36 10.72 -14.12
CA PRO A 185 -18.28 9.60 -14.20
C PRO A 185 -18.25 8.74 -12.93
N ASP A 186 -19.45 8.62 -12.37
CA ASP A 186 -19.98 7.66 -11.39
C ASP A 186 -19.16 6.36 -11.18
N GLY A 187 -18.38 6.33 -10.09
CA GLY A 187 -17.78 5.12 -9.51
C GLY A 187 -17.41 5.24 -8.01
N GLU A 188 -17.67 6.40 -7.38
CA GLU A 188 -17.17 6.78 -6.06
C GLU A 188 -18.19 6.68 -4.91
N GLU A 189 -19.45 6.34 -5.16
CA GLU A 189 -20.47 6.26 -4.11
C GLU A 189 -20.15 5.12 -3.12
N GLY A 190 -19.54 5.46 -1.97
CA GLY A 190 -19.50 4.59 -0.79
C GLY A 190 -18.14 4.29 -0.16
N ARG A 191 -17.01 4.80 -0.67
CA ARG A 191 -15.68 4.60 -0.01
C ARG A 191 -15.37 5.73 0.97
N VAL A 192 -15.36 5.39 2.26
CA VAL A 192 -15.05 6.31 3.37
C VAL A 192 -13.58 6.15 3.78
N ASP A 193 -12.95 7.26 4.17
CA ASP A 193 -11.62 7.24 4.80
C ASP A 193 -11.65 6.42 6.10
N ARG A 194 -10.64 5.58 6.30
CA ARG A 194 -10.45 4.90 7.58
C ARG A 194 -9.94 5.87 8.64
N SER A 195 -10.32 5.61 9.88
CA SER A 195 -9.80 6.35 11.03
C SER A 195 -8.31 6.07 11.25
N GLU A 196 -7.62 7.00 11.91
CA GLU A 196 -6.21 6.81 12.29
C GLU A 196 -6.03 5.61 13.23
N GLU A 197 -7.00 5.36 14.10
CA GLU A 197 -7.01 4.20 15.00
C GLU A 197 -7.06 2.88 14.24
N GLU A 198 -7.98 2.73 13.29
CA GLU A 198 -8.07 1.52 12.45
C GLU A 198 -6.78 1.29 11.64
N MET A 199 -6.20 2.35 11.07
CA MET A 199 -4.93 2.24 10.35
C MET A 199 -3.79 1.82 11.29
N ARG A 200 -3.73 2.42 12.48
CA ARG A 200 -2.72 2.11 13.51
C ARG A 200 -2.81 0.66 13.94
N GLU A 201 -4.01 0.17 14.20
CA GLU A 201 -4.25 -1.23 14.55
C GLU A 201 -3.77 -2.13 13.41
N GLU A 202 -4.26 -1.92 12.18
CA GLU A 202 -3.84 -2.71 11.01
C GLU A 202 -2.32 -2.73 10.84
N ALA A 203 -1.67 -1.56 10.89
CA ALA A 203 -0.23 -1.45 10.73
C ALA A 203 0.52 -2.21 11.84
N GLN A 204 0.07 -2.16 13.09
CA GLN A 204 0.71 -2.88 14.20
C GLN A 204 0.61 -4.40 14.03
N TRP A 205 -0.53 -4.91 13.61
CA TRP A 205 -0.70 -6.34 13.35
C TRP A 205 0.09 -6.81 12.14
N LEU A 206 0.04 -6.09 11.01
CA LEU A 206 0.84 -6.46 9.84
C LEU A 206 2.34 -6.41 10.15
N ARG A 207 2.76 -5.45 10.98
CA ARG A 207 4.14 -5.39 11.47
C ARG A 207 4.48 -6.65 12.27
N TRP A 208 3.61 -7.07 13.18
CA TRP A 208 3.80 -8.30 13.94
C TRP A 208 3.92 -9.53 13.03
N GLU A 209 3.05 -9.65 12.03
CA GLU A 209 3.05 -10.75 11.08
C GLU A 209 4.30 -10.78 10.20
N MET A 210 4.85 -9.62 9.85
CA MET A 210 6.10 -9.50 9.09
C MET A 210 7.32 -10.01 9.87
N GLU A 211 7.38 -9.77 11.18
CA GLU A 211 8.46 -10.27 12.05
C GLU A 211 8.36 -11.80 12.18
N ARG A 212 7.14 -12.33 12.39
CA ARG A 212 6.91 -13.78 12.43
C ARG A 212 7.30 -14.47 11.13
N GLU A 213 6.98 -13.86 9.98
CA GLU A 213 7.40 -14.40 8.69
C GLU A 213 8.94 -14.42 8.57
N ALA A 214 9.62 -13.40 9.08
CA ALA A 214 11.09 -13.34 9.12
C ALA A 214 11.68 -14.50 9.94
N GLU A 215 11.14 -14.73 11.14
CA GLU A 215 11.57 -15.82 12.02
C GLU A 215 11.35 -17.18 11.37
N LEU A 216 10.18 -17.39 10.74
CA LEU A 216 9.86 -18.63 10.01
C LEU A 216 10.80 -18.85 8.82
N GLU A 217 11.15 -17.79 8.08
CA GLU A 217 12.13 -17.87 6.99
C GLU A 217 13.51 -18.28 7.50
N GLU A 218 13.98 -17.69 8.60
CA GLU A 218 15.27 -18.05 9.19
C GLU A 218 15.29 -19.49 9.70
N MET A 219 14.21 -19.95 10.35
CA MET A 219 14.07 -21.35 10.75
C MET A 219 14.10 -22.31 9.55
N ARG A 220 13.45 -21.95 8.42
CA ARG A 220 13.48 -22.73 7.18
C ARG A 220 14.86 -22.78 6.53
N LYS A 221 15.63 -21.68 6.59
CA LYS A 221 17.03 -21.65 6.10
C LYS A 221 17.94 -22.53 6.96
N GLN A 222 17.77 -22.48 8.28
CA GLN A 222 18.54 -23.30 9.22
C GLN A 222 18.24 -24.80 9.07
N SER A 223 17.00 -25.17 8.77
CA SER A 223 16.63 -26.58 8.53
C SER A 223 17.05 -27.09 7.15
N SER A 224 17.17 -26.23 6.14
CA SER A 224 17.63 -26.60 4.78
C SER A 224 19.16 -26.59 4.62
N GLY A 225 19.89 -25.86 5.47
CA GLY A 225 21.36 -25.83 5.48
C GLY A 225 22.02 -27.02 6.20
N ALA A 226 21.25 -27.97 6.74
CA ALA A 226 21.78 -29.13 7.49
C ALA A 226 22.06 -30.37 6.61
N ASP A 227 21.84 -30.31 5.29
CA ASP A 227 21.94 -31.47 4.38
C ASP A 227 23.19 -31.44 3.46
N GLU A 228 24.06 -30.43 3.57
CA GLU A 228 25.36 -30.43 2.87
C GLU A 228 26.43 -31.13 3.73
N THR A 229 26.40 -32.46 3.74
CA THR A 229 27.62 -33.22 4.07
C THR A 229 28.62 -33.05 2.93
N PRO A 230 29.91 -32.75 3.20
CA PRO A 230 30.91 -32.70 2.15
C PRO A 230 31.12 -34.14 1.63
N GLY A 231 30.45 -34.45 0.53
CA GLY A 231 30.60 -35.71 -0.21
C GLY A 231 32.07 -35.93 -0.54
N GLY A 232 32.57 -37.07 -0.06
CA GLY A 232 33.99 -37.36 0.03
C GLY A 232 34.74 -37.40 -1.30
N GLU A 233 36.04 -37.18 -1.17
CA GLU A 233 37.05 -37.56 -2.15
C GLU A 233 36.86 -39.03 -2.53
N ILE A 234 36.73 -39.29 -3.83
CA ILE A 234 36.80 -40.63 -4.41
C ILE A 234 38.14 -40.70 -5.19
N PRO A 235 38.92 -41.78 -5.02
CA PRO A 235 40.36 -41.86 -5.30
C PRO A 235 40.77 -41.81 -6.78
#